data_AF-A0A926XCU0-F1
#
_entry.id   AF-A0A926XCU0-F1
#
_cell.length_a   1.000
_cell.length_b   1.000
_cell.length_c   1.000
_cell.angle_alpha   90.00
_cell.angle_beta   90.00
_cell.angle_gamma   90.00
#
_symmetry.space_group_name_H-M   'P 1'
#
loop_
_entity.id
_entity.type
_entity.pdbx_description
1 polymer ?
#
loop_
_entity_poly.entity_id
_entity_poly.type
_entity_poly.pdbx_seq_one_letter_code
_entity_poly.pdbx_strand_id
1 'polypeptide(L)'
;MLNLDSFFPQEMTTAPEHTLAANRDLPISGQSASKEKIRQIQQRDRIPGVVKRIVSLDANTFWEYWWCVPGRILLPEDVELLRSDRLRVESILSKLVWLFGGYCFGDDTPQQGEQKPVYDWQQIIEFARQHGFESYVLDIDFLPSAIQLDNRNSQLTEKTSSTTHVAVEPAHWHIEFFRLQPAEAEFFEIQEVKNLCSCQIWTGKPFLKNLQTGEAVTRYDLWVSYPGHITNTPWMQ
;
A
#
# COMPACT_ATOMS: atom_id res chain seq x y z
N MET A 1 -19.89 -6.18 -15.19
CA MET A 1 -18.46 -6.28 -14.80
C MET A 1 -18.11 -4.95 -14.18
N LEU A 2 -17.70 -4.93 -12.90
CA LEU A 2 -17.13 -3.73 -12.30
C LEU A 2 -15.96 -3.32 -13.20
N ASN A 3 -16.03 -2.16 -13.82
CA ASN A 3 -14.82 -1.64 -14.42
C ASN A 3 -14.03 -0.97 -13.30
N LEU A 4 -13.26 -1.76 -12.52
CA LEU A 4 -12.29 -1.18 -11.59
C LEU A 4 -11.33 -0.24 -12.35
N ASP A 5 -11.20 -0.36 -13.67
CA ASP A 5 -10.51 0.62 -14.53
C ASP A 5 -11.05 2.05 -14.36
N SER A 6 -12.31 2.25 -13.96
CA SER A 6 -12.82 3.61 -13.70
C SER A 6 -12.39 4.17 -12.35
N PHE A 7 -12.08 3.31 -11.37
CA PHE A 7 -11.65 3.73 -10.03
C PHE A 7 -10.12 3.75 -9.92
N PHE A 8 -9.44 2.71 -10.42
CA PHE A 8 -8.00 2.68 -10.67
C PHE A 8 -7.79 2.46 -12.17
N PRO A 9 -7.56 3.51 -12.97
CA PRO A 9 -7.13 3.37 -14.36
C PRO A 9 -5.99 2.36 -14.46
N GLN A 10 -6.00 1.53 -15.50
CA GLN A 10 -4.99 0.49 -15.68
C GLN A 10 -3.56 1.05 -15.61
N GLU A 11 -3.36 2.26 -16.12
CA GLU A 11 -2.11 3.03 -16.06
C GLU A 11 -1.60 3.30 -14.63
N MET A 12 -2.50 3.31 -13.64
CA MET A 12 -2.15 3.47 -12.23
C MET A 12 -1.78 2.13 -11.56
N THR A 13 -2.14 0.98 -12.14
CA THR A 13 -1.98 -0.32 -11.48
C THR A 13 -0.56 -0.86 -11.58
N THR A 14 0.13 -0.63 -12.69
CA THR A 14 1.50 -1.11 -12.90
C THR A 14 2.53 -0.11 -12.42
N ALA A 15 3.56 -0.59 -11.72
CA ALA A 15 4.67 0.24 -11.30
C ALA A 15 5.60 0.51 -12.49
N PRO A 16 6.23 1.70 -12.56
CA PRO A 16 7.23 1.99 -13.58
C PRO A 16 8.37 0.98 -13.51
N GLU A 17 8.95 0.69 -14.68
CA GLU A 17 10.08 -0.23 -14.76
C GLU A 17 11.35 0.38 -14.18
N HIS A 18 12.13 -0.45 -13.49
CA HIS A 18 13.39 -0.04 -12.90
C HIS A 18 14.48 0.00 -13.99
N THR A 19 15.28 1.06 -14.04
CA THR A 19 16.38 1.19 -15.03
C THR A 19 17.40 0.05 -14.93
N LEU A 20 17.70 -0.38 -13.70
CA LEU A 20 18.51 -1.55 -13.36
C LEU A 20 17.72 -2.88 -13.27
N ALA A 21 16.57 -3.03 -13.93
CA ALA A 21 15.76 -4.26 -13.84
C ALA A 21 16.54 -5.55 -14.15
N ALA A 22 17.47 -5.49 -15.11
CA ALA A 22 18.32 -6.63 -15.47
C ALA A 22 19.26 -7.10 -14.33
N ASN A 23 19.55 -6.23 -13.36
CA ASN A 23 20.45 -6.52 -12.25
C ASN A 23 19.71 -6.97 -10.99
N ARG A 24 18.37 -6.90 -10.97
CA ARG A 24 17.55 -7.17 -9.78
C ARG A 24 17.73 -8.58 -9.25
N ASP A 25 17.86 -9.54 -10.17
CA ASP A 25 17.91 -10.96 -9.85
C ASP A 25 19.37 -11.45 -9.66
N LEU A 26 20.35 -10.53 -9.68
CA LEU A 26 21.73 -10.86 -9.36
C LEU A 26 21.86 -11.23 -7.88
N PRO A 27 22.73 -12.20 -7.55
CA PRO A 27 22.88 -12.68 -6.19
C PRO A 27 23.54 -11.62 -5.31
N ILE A 28 22.76 -11.02 -4.40
CA ILE A 28 23.31 -10.41 -3.19
C ILE A 28 23.62 -11.56 -2.23
N SER A 29 24.89 -11.65 -1.81
CA SER A 29 25.43 -12.66 -0.90
C SER A 29 24.42 -13.30 0.08
N GLY A 30 24.57 -14.60 0.36
CA GLY A 30 23.68 -15.37 1.25
C GLY A 30 23.54 -14.81 2.68
N GLN A 31 22.56 -15.36 3.41
CA GLN A 31 21.98 -14.88 4.70
C GLN A 31 22.96 -14.53 5.85
N SER A 32 24.27 -14.72 5.69
CA SER A 32 25.29 -14.49 6.72
C SER A 32 26.30 -13.38 6.39
N ALA A 33 26.14 -12.64 5.29
CA ALA A 33 27.04 -11.53 4.97
C ALA A 33 26.79 -10.29 5.82
N SER A 34 27.87 -9.58 6.16
CA SER A 34 27.77 -8.28 6.84
C SER A 34 27.10 -7.23 5.95
N LYS A 35 26.52 -6.20 6.57
CA LYS A 35 25.91 -5.07 5.86
C LYS A 35 26.90 -4.41 4.90
N GLU A 36 28.15 -4.24 5.30
CA GLU A 36 29.22 -3.67 4.47
C GLU A 36 29.49 -4.53 3.23
N LYS A 37 29.47 -5.86 3.38
CA LYS A 37 29.69 -6.76 2.25
C LYS A 37 28.53 -6.72 1.27
N ILE A 38 27.30 -6.64 1.77
CA ILE A 38 26.09 -6.46 0.97
C ILE A 38 26.18 -5.15 0.18
N ARG A 39 26.51 -4.04 0.84
CA ARG A 39 26.69 -2.72 0.21
C ARG A 39 27.74 -2.75 -0.90
N GLN A 40 28.90 -3.34 -0.66
CA GLN A 40 29.96 -3.46 -1.68
C GLN A 40 29.50 -4.22 -2.92
N ILE A 41 28.75 -5.30 -2.74
CA ILE A 41 28.20 -6.09 -3.86
C ILE A 41 27.15 -5.26 -4.61
N GLN A 42 26.22 -4.61 -3.89
CA GLN A 42 25.21 -3.75 -4.49
C GLN A 42 25.81 -2.62 -5.33
N GLN A 43 26.87 -1.97 -4.84
CA GLN A 43 27.54 -0.90 -5.57
C GLN A 43 28.26 -1.42 -6.81
N ARG A 44 29.06 -2.50 -6.66
CA ARG A 44 29.85 -3.09 -7.74
C ARG A 44 28.97 -3.61 -8.89
N ASP A 45 27.94 -4.38 -8.54
CA ASP A 45 27.09 -5.07 -9.49
C ASP A 45 25.83 -4.27 -9.83
N ARG A 46 25.68 -3.09 -9.21
CA ARG A 46 24.57 -2.15 -9.43
C ARG A 46 23.23 -2.86 -9.20
N ILE A 47 23.12 -3.54 -8.05
CA ILE A 47 21.93 -4.30 -7.66
C ILE A 47 20.98 -3.40 -6.87
N PRO A 48 19.73 -3.21 -7.32
CA PRO A 48 18.72 -2.41 -6.65
C PRO A 48 18.52 -2.75 -5.16
N GLY A 49 18.41 -1.69 -4.35
CA GLY A 49 17.96 -1.77 -2.96
C GLY A 49 16.46 -1.92 -2.80
N VAL A 50 15.70 -1.92 -3.90
CA VAL A 50 14.24 -1.99 -3.93
C VAL A 50 13.73 -3.28 -4.55
N VAL A 51 12.49 -3.64 -4.20
CA VAL A 51 11.75 -4.75 -4.77
C VAL A 51 10.34 -4.31 -5.15
N LYS A 52 9.80 -4.88 -6.22
CA LYS A 52 8.43 -4.63 -6.65
C LYS A 52 7.49 -5.48 -5.79
N ARG A 53 6.55 -4.87 -5.08
CA ARG A 53 5.48 -5.53 -4.32
C ARG A 53 4.16 -5.42 -5.07
N ILE A 54 3.34 -6.45 -4.94
CA ILE A 54 1.99 -6.52 -5.51
C ILE A 54 0.99 -6.44 -4.36
N VAL A 55 0.01 -5.55 -4.49
CA VAL A 55 -1.07 -5.35 -3.54
C VAL A 55 -2.39 -5.72 -4.19
N SER A 56 -2.99 -6.84 -3.76
CA SER A 56 -4.28 -7.31 -4.26
C SER A 56 -5.42 -6.51 -3.64
N LEU A 57 -6.31 -5.99 -4.49
CA LEU A 57 -7.56 -5.34 -4.08
C LEU A 57 -8.69 -6.38 -3.97
N ASP A 58 -8.70 -7.33 -4.91
CA ASP A 58 -9.57 -8.50 -4.93
C ASP A 58 -8.87 -9.69 -5.62
N ALA A 59 -9.63 -10.74 -5.94
CA ALA A 59 -9.10 -11.95 -6.58
C ALA A 59 -8.51 -11.73 -7.99
N ASN A 60 -8.89 -10.64 -8.68
CA ASN A 60 -8.53 -10.39 -10.08
C ASN A 60 -7.85 -9.05 -10.31
N THR A 61 -7.78 -8.19 -9.29
CA THR A 61 -7.22 -6.85 -9.39
C THR A 61 -6.15 -6.61 -8.35
N PHE A 62 -5.08 -5.98 -8.82
CA PHE A 62 -3.93 -5.65 -8.01
C PHE A 62 -3.31 -4.35 -8.50
N TRP A 63 -2.40 -3.81 -7.69
CA TRP A 63 -1.51 -2.75 -8.11
C TRP A 63 -0.11 -3.01 -7.57
N GLU A 64 0.88 -2.40 -8.19
CA GLU A 64 2.28 -2.60 -7.91
C GLU A 64 2.89 -1.33 -7.32
N TYR A 65 3.89 -1.50 -6.45
CA TYR A 65 4.73 -0.41 -5.97
C TYR A 65 6.14 -0.90 -5.65
N TRP A 66 7.08 0.03 -5.52
CA TRP A 66 8.46 -0.28 -5.13
C TRP A 66 8.65 -0.11 -3.61
N TRP A 67 9.16 -1.15 -2.98
CA TRP A 67 9.48 -1.19 -1.55
C TRP A 67 11.00 -1.24 -1.34
N CYS A 68 11.49 -0.50 -0.35
CA CYS A 68 12.91 -0.49 0.02
C CYS A 68 13.22 -1.70 0.90
N VAL A 69 14.22 -2.50 0.56
CA VAL A 69 14.57 -3.69 1.35
C VAL A 69 15.40 -3.29 2.57
N PRO A 70 14.99 -3.63 3.80
CA PRO A 70 15.79 -3.37 4.99
C PRO A 70 17.19 -3.99 4.90
N GLY A 71 18.21 -3.26 5.38
CA GLY A 71 19.61 -3.68 5.31
C GLY A 71 20.28 -3.51 3.94
N ARG A 72 19.56 -3.01 2.92
CA ARG A 72 20.15 -2.61 1.63
C ARG A 72 20.30 -1.11 1.53
N ILE A 73 21.32 -0.68 0.80
CA ILE A 73 21.42 0.72 0.36
C ILE A 73 20.55 0.95 -0.87
N LEU A 74 20.06 2.18 -1.01
CA LEU A 74 19.38 2.70 -2.17
C LEU A 74 20.41 3.40 -3.07
N LEU A 75 20.51 2.91 -4.30
CA LEU A 75 21.28 3.55 -5.37
C LEU A 75 20.55 4.83 -5.84
N PRO A 76 21.24 5.76 -6.53
CA PRO A 76 20.60 6.95 -7.08
C PRO A 76 19.38 6.63 -7.98
N GLU A 77 19.46 5.52 -8.73
CA GLU A 77 18.37 5.01 -9.55
C GLU A 77 17.15 4.58 -8.73
N ASP A 78 17.38 3.93 -7.58
CA ASP A 78 16.30 3.51 -6.67
C ASP A 78 15.57 4.75 -6.13
N VAL A 79 16.32 5.78 -5.72
CA VAL A 79 15.77 7.01 -5.15
C VAL A 79 14.96 7.78 -6.20
N GLU A 80 15.45 7.89 -7.44
CA GLU A 80 14.73 8.57 -8.50
C GLU A 80 13.45 7.82 -8.91
N LEU A 81 13.49 6.49 -8.93
CA LEU A 81 12.31 5.65 -9.14
C LEU A 81 11.25 5.89 -8.06
N LEU A 82 11.63 5.83 -6.78
CA LEU A 82 10.71 6.06 -5.67
C LEU A 82 10.12 7.48 -5.70
N ARG A 83 10.94 8.47 -6.06
CA ARG A 83 10.51 9.88 -6.18
C ARG A 83 9.50 10.07 -7.31
N SER A 84 9.79 9.53 -8.48
CA SER A 84 8.93 9.68 -9.67
C SER A 84 7.62 8.92 -9.52
N ASP A 85 7.64 7.75 -8.88
CA ASP A 85 6.46 6.90 -8.68
C ASP A 85 5.56 7.33 -7.51
N ARG A 86 6.08 8.16 -6.60
CA ARG A 86 5.39 8.61 -5.37
C ARG A 86 3.98 9.14 -5.64
N LEU A 87 3.81 9.99 -6.65
CA LEU A 87 2.51 10.61 -6.95
C LEU A 87 1.46 9.56 -7.37
N ARG A 88 1.86 8.52 -8.10
CA ARG A 88 0.96 7.43 -8.50
C ARG A 88 0.52 6.66 -7.26
N VAL A 89 1.47 6.24 -6.41
CA VAL A 89 1.21 5.51 -5.16
C VAL A 89 0.30 6.31 -4.24
N GLU A 90 0.59 7.59 -4.00
CA GLU A 90 -0.24 8.45 -3.15
C GLU A 90 -1.64 8.69 -3.72
N SER A 91 -1.79 8.74 -5.04
CA SER A 91 -3.11 8.85 -5.68
C SER A 91 -3.95 7.58 -5.45
N ILE A 92 -3.33 6.40 -5.50
CA ILE A 92 -3.98 5.13 -5.15
C ILE A 92 -4.40 5.14 -3.69
N LEU A 93 -3.47 5.45 -2.78
CA LEU A 93 -3.73 5.51 -1.34
C LEU A 93 -4.79 6.55 -0.97
N SER A 94 -4.82 7.68 -1.65
CA SER A 94 -5.86 8.71 -1.49
C SER A 94 -7.25 8.17 -1.80
N LYS A 95 -7.40 7.41 -2.89
CA LYS A 95 -8.67 6.75 -3.22
C LYS A 95 -9.05 5.69 -2.20
N LEU A 96 -8.09 4.89 -1.73
CA LEU A 96 -8.32 3.85 -0.72
C LEU A 96 -8.73 4.46 0.63
N VAL A 97 -8.05 5.52 1.08
CA VAL A 97 -8.38 6.23 2.33
C VAL A 97 -9.70 6.96 2.21
N TRP A 98 -9.99 7.60 1.09
CA TRP A 98 -11.31 8.20 0.87
C TRP A 98 -12.43 7.15 0.94
N LEU A 99 -12.17 5.96 0.38
CA LEU A 99 -13.13 4.87 0.37
C LEU A 99 -13.31 4.26 1.77
N PHE A 100 -12.24 3.95 2.48
CA PHE A 100 -12.31 3.14 3.70
C PHE A 100 -12.18 3.93 5.00
N GLY A 101 -11.58 5.11 4.95
CA GLY A 101 -11.07 5.82 6.12
C GLY A 101 -9.74 5.21 6.59
N GLY A 102 -8.84 6.07 7.04
CA GLY A 102 -7.57 5.72 7.67
C GLY A 102 -7.50 6.20 9.11
N TYR A 103 -6.89 5.40 9.97
CA TYR A 103 -6.61 5.73 11.37
C TYR A 103 -5.11 5.94 11.52
N CYS A 104 -4.72 7.13 11.99
CA CYS A 104 -3.32 7.49 12.16
C CYS A 104 -2.81 7.03 13.53
N PHE A 105 -1.64 6.42 13.54
CA PHE A 105 -0.95 5.98 14.76
C PHE A 105 0.49 6.46 14.75
N GLY A 106 0.89 7.15 15.80
CA GLY A 106 2.27 7.47 16.15
C GLY A 106 2.55 7.17 17.62
N ASP A 107 3.79 7.43 18.06
CA ASP A 107 4.25 7.10 19.42
C ASP A 107 3.36 7.72 20.53
N ASP A 108 2.78 8.90 20.28
CA ASP A 108 1.99 9.67 21.25
C ASP A 108 0.46 9.51 21.10
N THR A 109 -0.01 8.66 20.19
CA THR A 109 -1.47 8.52 19.99
C THR A 109 -2.14 7.69 21.09
N PRO A 110 -3.27 8.15 21.66
CA PRO A 110 -4.02 7.39 22.65
C PRO A 110 -4.48 6.02 22.12
N GLN A 111 -4.55 5.05 23.03
CA GLN A 111 -4.94 3.67 22.75
C GLN A 111 -6.32 3.60 22.07
N GLN A 112 -6.49 2.58 21.21
CA GLN A 112 -7.67 2.37 20.35
C GLN A 112 -9.02 2.63 21.06
N GLY A 113 -9.84 3.50 20.48
CA GLY A 113 -11.24 3.73 20.93
C GLY A 113 -11.79 5.12 20.65
N GLU A 114 -10.93 6.16 20.65
CA GLU A 114 -11.34 7.56 20.46
C GLU A 114 -10.97 8.15 19.09
N GLN A 115 -10.18 7.41 18.31
CA GLN A 115 -9.73 7.87 17.00
C GLN A 115 -10.87 7.84 15.99
N LYS A 116 -11.06 8.96 15.29
CA LYS A 116 -11.97 9.06 14.15
C LYS A 116 -11.22 8.72 12.87
N PRO A 117 -11.88 8.03 11.92
CA PRO A 117 -11.29 7.80 10.62
C PRO A 117 -11.09 9.13 9.88
N VAL A 118 -9.95 9.23 9.20
CA VAL A 118 -9.59 10.31 8.28
C VAL A 118 -9.87 9.84 6.86
N TYR A 119 -10.55 10.64 6.06
CA TYR A 119 -10.93 10.29 4.67
C TYR A 119 -10.15 11.08 3.61
N ASP A 120 -9.12 11.80 4.03
CA ASP A 120 -8.26 12.61 3.19
C ASP A 120 -6.80 12.21 3.42
N TRP A 121 -6.15 11.70 2.38
CA TRP A 121 -4.76 11.27 2.46
C TRP A 121 -3.79 12.41 2.81
N GLN A 122 -4.10 13.64 2.42
CA GLN A 122 -3.22 14.77 2.76
C GLN A 122 -3.16 15.01 4.27
N GLN A 123 -4.23 14.71 5.01
CA GLN A 123 -4.22 14.79 6.47
C GLN A 123 -3.34 13.70 7.10
N ILE A 124 -3.27 12.52 6.48
CA ILE A 124 -2.36 11.43 6.91
C ILE A 124 -0.90 11.83 6.64
N ILE A 125 -0.62 12.44 5.48
CA ILE A 125 0.73 12.94 5.18
C ILE A 125 1.13 14.05 6.14
N GLU A 126 0.22 14.97 6.47
CA GLU A 126 0.47 16.01 7.44
C GLU A 126 0.74 15.43 8.85
N PHE A 127 -0.03 14.43 9.25
CA PHE A 127 0.23 13.67 10.48
C PHE A 127 1.64 13.05 10.47
N ALA A 128 2.05 12.40 9.38
CA ALA A 128 3.38 11.79 9.27
C ALA A 128 4.49 12.85 9.36
N ARG A 129 4.32 14.01 8.70
CA ARG A 129 5.27 15.14 8.79
C ARG A 129 5.41 15.67 10.21
N GLN A 130 4.30 15.81 10.94
CA GLN A 130 4.32 16.22 12.35
C GLN A 130 5.10 15.24 13.24
N HIS A 131 5.15 13.96 12.85
CA HIS A 131 5.96 12.93 13.49
C HIS A 131 7.37 12.80 12.89
N GLY A 132 7.84 13.79 12.12
CA GLY A 132 9.19 13.87 11.59
C GLY A 132 9.44 13.05 10.31
N PHE A 133 8.39 12.62 9.60
CA PHE A 133 8.50 11.91 8.32
C PHE A 133 8.35 12.88 7.14
N GLU A 134 9.32 13.78 6.96
CA GLU A 134 9.35 14.74 5.85
C GLU A 134 9.71 14.05 4.52
N SER A 135 10.68 13.14 4.58
CA SER A 135 11.05 12.22 3.51
C SER A 135 10.76 10.80 3.97
N TYR A 136 9.81 10.15 3.30
CA TYR A 136 9.37 8.81 3.67
C TYR A 136 9.29 7.87 2.47
N VAL A 137 9.36 6.58 2.80
CA VAL A 137 8.91 5.48 1.97
C VAL A 137 7.81 4.72 2.71
N LEU A 138 6.98 4.00 1.97
CA LEU A 138 5.80 3.33 2.51
C LEU A 138 6.00 1.83 2.43
N ASP A 139 5.73 1.14 3.54
CA ASP A 139 5.46 -0.29 3.49
C ASP A 139 3.96 -0.54 3.64
N ILE A 140 3.43 -1.51 2.90
CA ILE A 140 2.00 -1.79 2.86
C ILE A 140 1.79 -3.28 3.06
N ASP A 141 1.23 -3.60 4.23
CA ASP A 141 0.69 -4.91 4.55
C ASP A 141 -0.82 -4.89 4.39
N PHE A 142 -1.39 -5.94 3.80
CA PHE A 142 -2.79 -5.96 3.44
C PHE A 142 -3.35 -7.39 3.47
N LEU A 143 -4.67 -7.49 3.65
CA LEU A 143 -5.42 -8.74 3.52
C LEU A 143 -6.14 -8.79 2.14
N PRO A 144 -5.85 -9.80 1.29
CA PRO A 144 -6.08 -9.76 -0.17
C PRO A 144 -7.52 -9.96 -0.68
N SER A 145 -8.58 -9.82 0.12
CA SER A 145 -9.91 -10.33 -0.29
C SER A 145 -11.11 -9.51 0.14
N ALA A 146 -10.91 -8.19 0.26
CA ALA A 146 -11.83 -7.39 1.03
C ALA A 146 -12.78 -6.50 0.23
N ILE A 147 -12.73 -6.44 -1.11
CA ILE A 147 -13.48 -5.43 -1.88
C ILE A 147 -14.16 -6.07 -3.10
N GLN A 148 -15.47 -5.91 -3.27
CA GLN A 148 -16.23 -6.31 -4.47
C GLN A 148 -17.35 -5.32 -4.79
N LEU A 149 -17.81 -5.26 -6.05
CA LEU A 149 -19.04 -4.53 -6.36
C LEU A 149 -20.25 -5.15 -5.69
N ASP A 150 -21.17 -4.32 -5.21
CA ASP A 150 -22.50 -4.80 -4.87
C ASP A 150 -23.43 -4.77 -6.10
N ASN A 151 -23.60 -5.94 -6.72
CA ASN A 151 -24.51 -6.12 -7.86
C ASN A 151 -25.94 -6.54 -7.42
N ARG A 152 -26.25 -6.61 -6.11
CA ARG A 152 -27.54 -7.15 -5.63
C ARG A 152 -28.75 -6.31 -6.04
N ASN A 153 -28.57 -5.04 -6.40
CA ASN A 153 -29.63 -4.17 -6.93
C ASN A 153 -29.81 -4.25 -8.45
N SER A 154 -28.94 -4.94 -9.19
CA SER A 154 -28.98 -4.99 -10.66
C SER A 154 -30.11 -5.85 -11.23
N GLN A 155 -30.85 -6.59 -10.39
CA GLN A 155 -31.94 -7.48 -10.82
C GLN A 155 -33.35 -6.88 -10.70
N LEU A 156 -33.52 -5.68 -10.12
CA LEU A 156 -34.84 -5.12 -9.83
C LEU A 156 -35.28 -3.95 -10.72
N THR A 157 -34.39 -3.38 -11.53
CA THR A 157 -34.76 -2.30 -12.46
C THR A 157 -34.07 -2.46 -13.81
N GLU A 158 -34.86 -2.88 -14.80
CA GLU A 158 -34.51 -2.69 -16.21
C GLU A 158 -34.17 -1.21 -16.46
N LYS A 159 -33.05 -0.99 -17.15
CA LYS A 159 -32.54 0.27 -17.72
C LYS A 159 -31.87 1.26 -16.73
N THR A 160 -30.56 1.37 -16.89
CA THR A 160 -29.71 2.56 -16.62
C THR A 160 -29.34 2.94 -15.18
N SER A 161 -29.18 2.01 -14.24
CA SER A 161 -28.39 2.33 -13.03
C SER A 161 -27.01 1.70 -13.10
N SER A 162 -25.99 2.54 -13.28
CA SER A 162 -24.61 2.16 -12.97
C SER A 162 -24.57 1.68 -11.52
N THR A 163 -23.91 0.56 -11.26
CA THR A 163 -23.70 0.08 -9.89
C THR A 163 -23.00 1.17 -9.07
N THR A 164 -23.74 1.75 -8.14
CA THR A 164 -23.31 2.90 -7.33
C THR A 164 -22.63 2.49 -6.02
N HIS A 165 -22.54 1.20 -5.69
CA HIS A 165 -22.09 0.73 -4.37
C HIS A 165 -20.98 -0.32 -4.43
N VAL A 166 -20.02 -0.23 -3.51
CA VAL A 166 -18.97 -1.24 -3.26
C VAL A 166 -19.20 -1.90 -1.91
N ALA A 167 -19.08 -3.23 -1.88
CA ALA A 167 -19.14 -4.10 -0.71
C ALA A 167 -17.74 -4.44 -0.21
N VAL A 168 -17.54 -4.39 1.11
CA VAL A 168 -16.22 -4.55 1.74
C VAL A 168 -16.29 -5.51 2.93
N GLU A 169 -15.41 -6.53 3.05
CA GLU A 169 -15.37 -7.49 4.18
C GLU A 169 -13.95 -7.90 4.62
N PRO A 170 -13.69 -7.86 5.95
CA PRO A 170 -12.90 -6.78 6.53
C PRO A 170 -11.55 -6.57 5.85
N ALA A 171 -11.38 -5.39 5.25
CA ALA A 171 -10.08 -4.90 4.81
C ALA A 171 -9.30 -4.45 6.06
N HIS A 172 -8.21 -5.14 6.39
CA HIS A 172 -7.16 -4.58 7.21
C HIS A 172 -5.97 -4.30 6.32
N TRP A 173 -5.62 -3.02 6.22
CA TRP A 173 -4.40 -2.58 5.56
C TRP A 173 -3.61 -1.77 6.57
N HIS A 174 -2.31 -2.02 6.62
CA HIS A 174 -1.38 -1.30 7.44
C HIS A 174 -0.37 -0.63 6.52
N ILE A 175 -0.37 0.70 6.51
CA ILE A 175 0.57 1.52 5.75
C ILE A 175 1.54 2.09 6.77
N GLU A 176 2.78 1.61 6.78
CA GLU A 176 3.83 2.06 7.69
C GLU A 176 4.73 3.07 6.98
N PHE A 177 5.06 4.17 7.67
CA PHE A 177 5.96 5.20 7.18
C PHE A 177 7.38 4.92 7.67
N PHE A 178 8.34 4.99 6.76
CA PHE A 178 9.75 4.81 7.06
C PHE A 178 10.56 6.00 6.62
N ARG A 179 11.49 6.46 7.46
CA ARG A 179 12.42 7.53 7.09
C ARG A 179 13.59 6.95 6.30
N LEU A 180 13.99 7.67 5.27
CA LEU A 180 15.27 7.45 4.62
C LEU A 180 16.35 8.23 5.36
N GLN A 181 17.43 7.55 5.74
CA GLN A 181 18.61 8.14 6.34
C GLN A 181 19.81 8.04 5.39
N PRO A 182 20.73 9.02 5.39
CA PRO A 182 21.98 8.90 4.66
C PRO A 182 22.80 7.71 5.20
N ALA A 183 23.22 6.81 4.31
CA ALA A 183 24.11 5.70 4.65
C ALA A 183 25.59 6.10 4.41
N GLU A 184 25.85 6.74 3.27
CA GLU A 184 27.14 7.32 2.85
C GLU A 184 26.84 8.58 2.01
N ALA A 185 27.86 9.31 1.55
CA ALA A 185 27.69 10.61 0.89
C ALA A 185 26.70 10.61 -0.30
N GLU A 186 26.50 9.47 -0.97
CA GLU A 186 25.66 9.33 -2.16
C GLU A 186 24.53 8.30 -2.02
N PHE A 187 24.42 7.60 -0.88
CA PHE A 187 23.50 6.48 -0.70
C PHE A 187 22.57 6.69 0.48
N PHE A 188 21.34 6.18 0.36
CA PHE A 188 20.35 6.19 1.44
C PHE A 188 20.05 4.78 1.91
N GLU A 189 19.49 4.65 3.11
CA GLU A 189 18.92 3.41 3.62
C GLU A 189 17.68 3.72 4.47
N ILE A 190 16.88 2.69 4.74
CA ILE A 190 15.77 2.81 5.69
C ILE A 190 16.33 2.89 7.11
N GLN A 191 15.78 3.81 7.92
CA GLN A 191 16.03 3.84 9.35
C GLN A 191 15.44 2.59 10.03
N GLU A 192 16.30 1.70 10.53
CA GLU A 192 15.87 0.42 11.15
C GLU A 192 15.31 0.58 12.57
N VAL A 193 15.78 1.57 13.35
CA VAL A 193 15.16 1.92 14.63
C VAL A 193 13.90 2.71 14.31
N LYS A 194 12.77 2.00 14.28
CA LYS A 194 11.48 2.53 13.86
C LYS A 194 10.86 3.38 14.98
N ASN A 195 10.55 4.63 14.65
CA ASN A 195 9.53 5.38 15.38
C ASN A 195 8.17 4.95 14.84
N LEU A 196 7.17 4.78 15.71
CA LEU A 196 5.85 4.39 15.23
C LEU A 196 5.26 5.55 14.42
N CYS A 197 4.94 5.28 13.16
CA CYS A 197 4.11 6.16 12.33
C CYS A 197 3.43 5.32 11.25
N SER A 198 2.13 5.16 11.35
CA SER A 198 1.37 4.33 10.42
C SER A 198 -0.05 4.86 10.21
N CYS A 199 -0.63 4.47 9.08
CA CYS A 199 -2.05 4.57 8.82
C CYS A 199 -2.62 3.17 8.70
N GLN A 200 -3.62 2.85 9.52
CA GLN A 200 -4.39 1.62 9.35
C GLN A 200 -5.71 1.91 8.69
N ILE A 201 -6.01 1.18 7.63
CA ILE A 201 -7.35 1.12 7.08
C ILE A 201 -7.98 -0.12 7.70
N TRP A 202 -8.92 0.10 8.62
CA TRP A 202 -9.68 -0.98 9.24
C TRP A 202 -11.15 -0.65 9.25
N THR A 203 -11.93 -1.44 8.53
CA THR A 203 -13.37 -1.20 8.45
C THR A 203 -14.12 -1.75 9.66
N GLY A 204 -13.52 -2.68 10.41
CA GLY A 204 -14.06 -3.33 11.62
C GLY A 204 -15.30 -4.20 11.38
N LYS A 205 -16.13 -3.82 10.41
CA LYS A 205 -17.41 -4.43 10.05
C LYS A 205 -17.59 -4.32 8.53
N PRO A 206 -18.16 -5.35 7.91
CA PRO A 206 -18.64 -5.30 6.54
C PRO A 206 -19.56 -4.09 6.25
N PHE A 207 -19.37 -3.40 5.11
CA PHE A 207 -20.22 -2.28 4.71
C PHE A 207 -20.42 -2.13 3.21
N LEU A 208 -21.49 -1.42 2.83
CA LEU A 208 -21.73 -0.88 1.49
C LEU A 208 -21.42 0.60 1.48
N LYS A 209 -20.66 1.08 0.49
CA LYS A 209 -20.40 2.52 0.30
C LYS A 209 -20.80 2.99 -1.09
N ASN A 210 -21.56 4.08 -1.11
CA ASN A 210 -21.96 4.75 -2.34
C ASN A 210 -20.76 5.53 -2.92
N LEU A 211 -20.38 5.23 -4.16
CA LEU A 211 -19.23 5.83 -4.84
C LEU A 211 -19.45 7.29 -5.25
N GLN A 212 -20.70 7.77 -5.31
CA GLN A 212 -21.03 9.15 -5.69
C GLN A 212 -21.19 10.06 -4.46
N THR A 213 -21.90 9.58 -3.43
CA THR A 213 -22.21 10.40 -2.25
C THR A 213 -21.21 10.18 -1.10
N GLY A 214 -20.45 9.08 -1.12
CA GLY A 214 -19.57 8.68 -0.03
C GLY A 214 -20.31 8.11 1.20
N GLU A 215 -21.65 8.04 1.17
CA GLU A 215 -22.45 7.47 2.26
C GLU A 215 -22.15 5.99 2.44
N ALA A 216 -22.01 5.54 3.70
CA ALA A 216 -21.69 4.16 4.04
C ALA A 216 -22.75 3.56 4.98
N VAL A 217 -23.13 2.30 4.71
CA VAL A 217 -24.09 1.54 5.51
C VAL A 217 -23.47 0.19 5.89
N THR A 218 -23.39 -0.09 7.20
CA THR A 218 -22.94 -1.39 7.71
C THR A 218 -23.90 -2.50 7.29
N ARG A 219 -23.36 -3.60 6.77
CA ARG A 219 -24.13 -4.75 6.26
C ARG A 219 -23.36 -6.02 6.52
N TYR A 220 -23.87 -6.92 7.36
CA TYR A 220 -23.17 -8.16 7.77
C TYR A 220 -23.43 -9.35 6.82
N ASP A 221 -24.16 -9.13 5.74
CA ASP A 221 -24.65 -10.12 4.78
C ASP A 221 -24.02 -9.92 3.40
N LEU A 222 -22.76 -9.45 3.29
CA LEU A 222 -22.15 -9.16 1.99
C LEU A 222 -21.55 -10.40 1.33
N TRP A 223 -21.01 -11.35 2.11
CA TRP A 223 -20.43 -12.61 1.62
C TRP A 223 -19.36 -12.40 0.53
N VAL A 224 -18.60 -11.30 0.65
CA VAL A 224 -17.51 -10.92 -0.26
C VAL A 224 -16.26 -11.77 0.01
N SER A 225 -16.06 -12.14 1.28
CA SER A 225 -14.99 -13.01 1.73
C SER A 225 -15.48 -14.46 1.84
N TYR A 226 -14.79 -15.41 1.20
CA TYR A 226 -15.07 -16.85 1.35
C TYR A 226 -14.02 -17.50 2.25
N PRO A 227 -14.34 -18.56 3.01
CA PRO A 227 -13.39 -19.26 3.89
C PRO A 227 -12.09 -19.72 3.18
N GLY A 228 -12.12 -19.96 1.86
CA GLY A 228 -10.94 -20.31 1.06
C GLY A 228 -10.06 -19.13 0.63
N HIS A 229 -10.46 -17.88 0.91
CA HIS A 229 -9.69 -16.66 0.60
C HIS A 229 -8.67 -16.31 1.70
N ILE A 230 -8.72 -16.99 2.85
CA ILE A 230 -7.70 -16.91 3.89
C ILE A 230 -6.70 -18.06 3.67
N THR A 231 -5.69 -17.85 2.82
CA THR A 231 -4.40 -18.57 2.68
C THR A 231 -3.85 -18.21 1.29
N ASN A 232 -2.69 -17.57 1.07
CA ASN A 232 -1.36 -17.71 1.65
C ASN A 232 -0.67 -16.36 1.83
N THR A 233 0.20 -16.24 2.83
CA THR A 233 1.09 -15.09 3.01
C THR A 233 2.10 -14.97 1.85
N PRO A 234 2.41 -13.77 1.35
CA PRO A 234 3.28 -13.56 0.17
C PRO A 234 4.72 -14.09 0.31
N TRP A 235 5.18 -14.41 1.52
CA TRP A 235 6.55 -14.82 1.82
C TRP A 235 6.80 -16.33 1.64
N MET A 236 5.84 -17.10 1.12
CA MET A 236 5.97 -18.54 0.86
C MET A 236 6.17 -18.89 -0.63
N GLN A 237 6.72 -17.97 -1.45
CA GLN A 237 7.24 -18.30 -2.78
C GLN A 237 8.70 -17.89 -2.91
#